data_AF-A0A645GLK2-F1
#
_entry.id   AF-A0A645GLK2-F1
#
_cell.length_a   1.000
_cell.length_b   1.000
_cell.length_c   1.000
_cell.angle_alpha   90.00
_cell.angle_beta   90.00
_cell.angle_gamma   90.00
#
_symmetry.space_group_name_H-M   'P 1'
#
loop_
_entity.id
_entity.type
_entity.pdbx_description
1 polymer ?
#
loop_
_entity_poly.entity_id
_entity_poly.type
_entity_poly.pdbx_seq_one_letter_code
_entity_poly.pdbx_strand_id
1 'polypeptide(L)' 'MADQAVQTGKKQVLEPMPANERRVIHLELRDNAYVTTESTGDEPFRKVTIVPKK' A
#
# COMPACT_ATOMS: atom_id res chain seq x y z
N MET A 1 8.38 1.05 4.38
CA MET A 1 7.27 1.84 3.79
C MET A 1 6.07 1.93 4.72
N ALA A 2 5.54 0.81 5.26
CA ALA A 2 4.46 0.87 6.25
C ALA A 2 4.83 1.70 7.49
N ASP A 3 5.98 1.42 8.10
CA ASP A 3 6.47 2.20 9.25
C ASP A 3 6.66 3.69 8.93
N GLN A 4 7.10 4.00 7.72
CA GLN A 4 7.22 5.38 7.25
C GLN A 4 5.85 6.05 7.10
N ALA A 5 4.83 5.31 6.64
CA ALA A 5 3.46 5.82 6.58
C ALA A 5 2.93 6.15 7.98
N VAL A 6 3.21 5.28 8.96
CA VAL A 6 2.84 5.49 10.37
C VAL A 6 3.59 6.68 10.97
N GLN A 7 4.91 6.72 10.84
CA GLN A 7 5.76 7.78 11.41
C GLN A 7 5.45 9.16 10.82
N THR A 8 5.23 9.24 9.51
CA THR A 8 4.98 10.52 8.84
C THR A 8 3.51 10.94 8.88
N GLY A 9 2.60 10.01 9.18
CA GLY A 9 1.15 10.21 9.01
C GLY A 9 0.74 10.46 7.55
N LYS A 10 1.64 10.24 6.59
CA LYS A 10 1.40 10.48 5.16
C LYS A 10 1.29 9.16 4.41
N LYS A 11 0.41 9.15 3.40
CA LYS A 11 0.26 8.03 2.47
C LYS A 11 1.59 7.79 1.74
N GLN A 12 1.97 6.52 1.59
CA GLN A 12 3.16 6.11 0.83
C GLN A 12 2.71 5.40 -0.45
N VAL A 13 3.19 5.89 -1.59
CA VAL A 13 2.82 5.35 -2.91
C VAL A 13 3.98 4.51 -3.42
N LEU A 14 3.70 3.26 -3.77
CA LEU A 14 4.69 2.37 -4.38
C LEU A 14 4.68 2.55 -5.90
N GLU A 15 5.71 2.02 -6.54
CA GLU A 15 5.79 1.96 -8.00
C GLU A 15 4.71 1.04 -8.58
N PRO A 16 4.27 1.26 -9.83
CA PRO A 16 3.40 0.31 -10.53
C PRO A 16 4.01 -1.08 -10.58
N MET A 17 3.16 -2.08 -10.36
CA MET A 17 3.59 -3.48 -10.33
C MET A 17 2.45 -4.41 -10.74
N PRO A 18 2.75 -5.64 -11.22
CA PRO A 18 1.74 -6.57 -11.67
C PRO A 18 0.84 -7.06 -10.53
N ALA A 19 -0.32 -7.63 -10.89
CA ALA A 19 -1.36 -7.98 -9.93
C ALA A 19 -0.92 -8.97 -8.83
N ASN A 20 -0.01 -9.90 -9.13
CA ASN A 20 0.54 -10.86 -8.16
C ASN A 20 1.35 -10.15 -7.06
N GLU A 21 2.21 -9.21 -7.43
CA GLU A 21 3.03 -8.44 -6.48
C GLU A 21 2.15 -7.55 -5.59
N ARG A 22 1.15 -6.86 -6.17
CA ARG A 22 0.18 -6.09 -5.39
C ARG A 22 -0.55 -6.95 -4.36
N ARG A 23 -0.94 -8.18 -4.75
CA ARG A 23 -1.63 -9.12 -3.87
C ARG A 23 -0.76 -9.50 -2.67
N VAL A 24 0.54 -9.73 -2.86
CA VAL A 24 1.46 -10.05 -1.75
C VAL A 24 1.46 -8.91 -0.73
N ILE A 25 1.56 -7.65 -1.18
CA ILE A 25 1.55 -6.48 -0.29
C ILE A 25 0.24 -6.36 0.48
N HIS A 26 -0.90 -6.54 -0.22
CA HIS A 26 -2.21 -6.50 0.42
C HIS A 26 -2.38 -7.59 1.46
N LEU A 27 -1.87 -8.79 1.22
CA LEU A 27 -1.95 -9.90 2.18
C LEU A 27 -1.05 -9.64 3.40
N GLU A 28 0.18 -9.18 3.17
CA GLU A 28 1.14 -8.91 4.24
C GLU A 28 0.66 -7.80 5.18
N LEU A 29 0.03 -6.75 4.64
CA LEU A 29 -0.43 -5.60 5.42
C LEU A 29 -1.90 -5.68 5.84
N ARG A 30 -2.61 -6.75 5.51
CA ARG A 30 -4.06 -6.92 5.77
C ARG A 30 -4.42 -6.73 7.24
N ASP A 31 -3.67 -7.39 8.12
CA ASP A 31 -3.96 -7.43 9.56
C ASP A 31 -3.14 -6.39 10.35
N ASN A 32 -2.44 -5.48 9.65
CA ASN A 32 -1.67 -4.43 10.29
C ASN A 32 -2.59 -3.43 11.01
N ALA A 33 -2.37 -3.19 12.31
CA ALA A 33 -3.20 -2.30 13.12
C ALA A 33 -3.09 -0.81 12.75
N TYR A 34 -1.99 -0.40 12.11
CA TYR A 34 -1.63 1.01 11.91
C TYR A 34 -1.73 1.49 10.47
N VAL A 35 -1.84 0.59 9.49
CA VAL A 35 -1.97 0.95 8.07
C VAL A 35 -3.02 0.10 7.35
N THR A 36 -3.50 0.62 6.23
CA THR A 36 -4.28 -0.11 5.22
C THR A 36 -3.65 0.08 3.84
N THR A 37 -4.03 -0.76 2.87
CA THR A 37 -3.51 -0.71 1.50
C THR A 37 -4.62 -0.58 0.49
N GLU A 38 -4.39 0.24 -0.54
CA GLU A 38 -5.33 0.47 -1.63
C GLU A 38 -4.61 0.35 -2.97
N SER A 39 -5.25 -0.25 -3.99
CA SER A 39 -4.71 -0.25 -5.35
C SER A 39 -5.34 0.84 -6.20
N THR A 40 -4.52 1.79 -6.66
CA THR A 40 -4.94 2.96 -7.43
C THR A 40 -4.35 2.97 -8.83
N GLY A 41 -5.09 3.53 -9.80
CA GLY A 41 -4.73 3.57 -11.21
C GLY A 41 -5.20 2.34 -12.01
N ASP A 42 -4.90 2.36 -13.31
CA ASP A 42 -5.26 1.33 -14.27
C ASP A 42 -4.02 0.60 -14.78
N GLU A 43 -4.18 -0.66 -15.19
CA GLU A 43 -3.09 -1.46 -15.74
C GLU A 43 -2.52 -0.80 -17.01
N PRO A 44 -1.19 -0.72 -17.21
CA PRO A 44 -0.09 -1.29 -16.41
C PRO A 44 0.43 -0.38 -15.28
N PHE A 45 -0.15 0.81 -15.11
CA PHE A 45 0.31 1.82 -14.15
C PHE A 45 -0.32 1.69 -12.76
N ARG A 46 -1.08 0.63 -12.54
CA ARG A 46 -1.79 0.39 -11.29
C ARG A 46 -0.80 -0.01 -10.20
N LYS A 47 -0.91 0.67 -9.06
CA LYS A 47 0.06 0.65 -7.96
C LYS A 47 -0.62 0.49 -6.61
N VAL A 48 0.15 0.16 -5.58
CA VAL A 48 -0.34 0.10 -4.19
C VAL A 48 0.00 1.39 -3.46
N THR A 49 -0.98 1.92 -2.73
CA THR A 49 -0.81 3.02 -1.79
C THR A 49 -1.03 2.51 -0.38
N ILE A 50 -0.06 2.72 0.50
CA ILE A 50 -0.17 2.43 1.93
C ILE A 50 -0.69 3.69 2.62
N VAL A 51 -1.77 3.56 3.37
CA VAL A 51 -2.47 4.65 4.05
C VAL A 51 -2.42 4.40 5.57
N PRO A 52 -1.90 5.34 6.38
CA PRO A 52 -1.95 5.20 7.83
C PRO A 52 -3.39 5.28 8.34
N LYS A 53 -3.73 4.41 9.28
CA LYS A 53 -4.99 4.41 10.02
C LYS A 53 -4.94 5.54 11.08
N LYS A 54 -6.07 6.22 11.28
CA LYS A 54 -6.23 7.20 12.36
C LYS A 54 -6.52 6.52 13.68
#